data_AF-A0A3E5GG98-F1
#
_entry.id   AF-A0A3E5GG98-F1
#
_cell.length_a   1.000
_cell.length_b   1.000
_cell.length_c   1.000
_cell.angle_alpha   90.00
_cell.angle_beta   90.00
_cell.angle_gamma   90.00
#
_symmetry.space_group_name_H-M   'P 1'
#
loop_
_entity.id
_entity.type
_entity.pdbx_description
1 polymer ?
#
loop_
_entity_poly.entity_id
_entity_poly.type
_entity_poly.pdbx_seq_one_letter_code
_entity_poly.pdbx_strand_id
1 'polypeptide(L)'
;MLNEVLVVMITPFDLFGYGLYRYTFQMKCEEIPELKLDDGATRIFLNTRGEHPELLPSELIELLKYMQHSTDEVSGACESKRIQEMHRRVCQIRASEKTEVKYMQTWEEKIQNEKAAEG
;
A
#
# COMPACT_ATOMS: atom_id res chain seq x y z
N MET A 1 24.09 23.00 -1.08
CA MET A 1 22.68 22.67 -0.82
C MET A 1 22.61 21.19 -0.53
N LEU A 2 21.96 20.80 0.56
CA LEU A 2 21.66 19.38 0.82
C LEU A 2 20.60 18.91 -0.19
N ASN A 3 20.61 17.62 -0.53
CA ASN A 3 19.61 17.06 -1.42
C ASN A 3 18.27 16.96 -0.68
N GLU A 4 17.19 17.37 -1.33
CA GLU A 4 15.85 17.14 -0.81
C GLU A 4 15.54 15.64 -0.86
N VAL A 5 15.18 15.07 0.29
CA VAL A 5 14.82 13.65 0.44
C VAL A 5 13.42 13.57 0.98
N LEU A 6 12.52 12.98 0.19
CA LEU A 6 11.16 12.66 0.61
C LEU A 6 11.00 11.16 0.82
N VAL A 7 10.68 10.76 2.04
CA VAL A 7 10.33 9.37 2.36
C VAL A 7 8.83 9.31 2.63
N VAL A 8 8.09 8.51 1.83
CA VAL A 8 6.66 8.28 2.02
C VAL A 8 6.45 6.84 2.47
N MET A 9 5.83 6.67 3.64
CA MET A 9 5.43 5.38 4.20
C MET A 9 3.92 5.30 4.21
N ILE A 10 3.35 4.17 3.76
CA ILE A 10 1.91 3.89 3.81
C ILE A 10 1.68 2.80 4.85
N THR A 11 0.87 3.06 5.87
CA THR A 11 0.63 2.15 6.99
C THR A 11 -0.82 1.68 7.02
N PRO A 12 -1.09 0.36 7.20
CA PRO A 12 -2.45 -0.19 7.27
C PRO A 12 -3.15 0.06 8.62
N PHE A 13 -2.54 0.88 9.48
CA PHE A 13 -2.99 1.26 10.81
C PHE A 13 -2.44 2.64 11.17
N ASP A 14 -3.04 3.27 12.18
CA ASP A 14 -2.56 4.53 12.73
C ASP A 14 -1.33 4.31 13.62
N LEU A 15 -0.17 4.74 13.13
CA LEU A 15 1.10 4.61 13.85
C LEU A 15 1.20 5.53 15.07
N PHE A 16 0.48 6.67 15.06
CA PHE A 16 0.63 7.73 16.07
C PHE A 16 -0.62 7.92 16.94
N GLY A 17 -1.76 7.36 16.54
CA GLY A 17 -2.99 7.33 17.34
C GLY A 17 -3.78 8.64 17.34
N TYR A 18 -3.61 9.48 16.32
CA TYR A 18 -4.33 10.76 16.20
C TYR A 18 -5.42 10.78 15.11
N GLY A 19 -5.66 9.65 14.45
CA GLY A 19 -6.71 9.50 13.44
C GLY A 19 -6.47 10.29 12.16
N LEU A 20 -5.25 10.75 11.85
CA LEU A 20 -5.00 11.51 10.63
C LEU A 20 -4.64 10.58 9.46
N TYR A 21 -5.09 10.91 8.25
CA TYR A 21 -4.64 10.24 7.03
C TYR A 21 -3.17 10.54 6.70
N ARG A 22 -2.62 11.68 7.14
CA ARG A 22 -1.26 12.12 6.82
C ARG A 22 -0.57 12.74 8.02
N TYR A 23 0.61 12.23 8.32
CA TYR A 23 1.56 12.83 9.26
C TYR A 23 2.82 13.26 8.49
N THR A 24 3.26 14.50 8.68
CA THR A 24 4.48 15.01 8.06
C THR A 24 5.47 15.39 9.15
N PHE A 25 6.64 14.78 9.09
CA PHE A 25 7.75 15.02 10.01
C PHE A 25 8.92 15.67 9.28
N GLN A 26 9.52 16.63 9.97
CA GLN A 26 10.76 17.31 9.62
C GLN A 26 11.62 17.36 10.89
N MET A 27 12.93 17.52 10.74
CA MET A 27 13.82 17.68 11.91
C MET A 27 13.51 18.99 12.64
N LYS A 28 13.28 18.88 13.95
CA LYS A 28 13.02 20.00 14.86
C LYS A 28 14.00 19.93 16.02
N CYS A 29 14.37 21.09 16.56
CA CYS A 29 15.14 21.21 17.79
C CYS A 29 14.26 20.81 18.99
N GLU A 30 14.85 20.11 19.97
CA GLU A 30 14.12 19.64 21.16
C GLU A 30 13.89 20.79 22.16
N GLU A 31 14.87 21.68 22.33
CA GLU A 31 14.81 22.81 23.25
C GLU A 31 13.94 23.95 22.73
N ILE A 32 13.87 24.12 21.40
CA ILE A 32 13.12 25.18 20.73
C ILE A 32 12.26 24.54 19.61
N PRO A 33 11.02 24.09 19.91
CA PRO A 33 10.18 23.34 18.97
C PRO A 33 9.84 24.04 17.65
N GLU A 34 9.91 25.37 17.62
CA GLU A 34 9.71 26.20 16.42
C GLU A 34 10.93 26.22 15.49
N LEU A 35 12.12 25.91 16.02
CA LEU A 35 13.36 25.87 15.25
C LEU A 35 13.46 24.54 14.50
N LYS A 36 13.48 24.65 13.17
CA LYS A 36 13.66 23.50 12.26
C LYS A 36 15.09 23.44 11.74
N LEU A 37 15.63 22.24 11.66
CA LEU A 37 16.87 22.00 10.93
C LEU A 37 16.52 21.82 9.44
N ASP A 38 17.08 22.67 8.58
CA ASP A 38 16.89 22.61 7.14
C ASP A 38 17.84 21.58 6.50
N ASP A 39 17.63 20.31 6.85
CA ASP A 39 18.44 19.17 6.36
C ASP A 39 17.92 18.59 5.04
N GLY A 40 16.84 19.16 4.47
CA GLY A 40 16.19 18.70 3.25
C GLY A 40 15.37 17.41 3.42
N ALA A 41 15.27 16.83 4.62
CA ALA A 41 14.61 15.56 4.84
C ALA A 41 13.14 15.74 5.30
N THR A 42 12.21 15.19 4.53
CA THR A 42 10.78 15.14 4.89
C THR A 42 10.31 13.69 4.93
N ARG A 43 9.64 13.30 6.02
CA ARG A 43 9.05 11.97 6.18
C ARG A 43 7.54 12.11 6.26
N ILE A 44 6.84 11.49 5.33
CA ILE A 44 5.38 11.45 5.30
C ILE A 44 4.92 10.04 5.65
N PHE A 45 4.05 9.92 6.64
CA PHE A 45 3.31 8.69 6.93
C PHE A 45 1.86 8.88 6.48
N LEU A 46 1.39 7.97 5.64
CA LEU A 46 0.02 7.91 5.17
C LEU A 46 -0.68 6.73 5.86
N ASN A 47 -1.64 7.03 6.71
CA ASN A 47 -2.44 6.04 7.41
C ASN A 47 -3.70 5.73 6.58
N THR A 48 -3.90 4.48 6.22
CA THR A 48 -5.06 4.05 5.43
C THR A 48 -6.38 4.08 6.20
N ARG A 49 -6.34 4.18 7.53
CA ARG A 49 -7.48 4.25 8.44
C ARG A 49 -7.66 5.64 9.05
N GLY A 50 -7.21 6.67 8.34
CA GLY A 50 -7.43 8.04 8.77
C GLY A 50 -8.92 8.40 8.86
N GLU A 51 -9.20 9.40 9.66
CA GLU A 51 -10.46 10.08 9.81
C GLU A 51 -10.36 11.44 9.08
N HIS A 52 -11.48 12.14 8.93
CA HIS A 52 -11.53 13.45 8.28
C HIS A 52 -11.03 13.46 6.81
N PRO A 53 -11.67 12.68 5.91
CA PRO A 53 -11.27 12.61 4.50
C PRO A 53 -11.30 13.96 3.77
N GLU A 54 -12.07 14.93 4.27
CA GLU A 54 -12.15 16.31 3.76
C GLU A 54 -10.84 17.09 3.83
N LEU A 55 -9.87 16.66 4.64
CA LEU A 55 -8.59 17.34 4.83
C LEU A 55 -7.56 17.04 3.73
N LEU A 56 -7.86 16.11 2.83
CA LEU A 56 -6.96 15.70 1.75
C LEU A 56 -7.70 15.57 0.40
N PRO A 57 -6.97 15.58 -0.72
CA PRO A 57 -7.57 15.34 -2.03
C PRO A 57 -8.32 14.01 -2.07
N SER A 58 -9.52 14.01 -2.65
CA SER A 58 -10.38 12.82 -2.74
C SER A 58 -9.67 11.63 -3.38
N GLU A 59 -8.91 11.85 -4.47
CA GLU A 59 -8.13 10.80 -5.13
C GLU A 59 -7.10 10.16 -4.19
N LEU A 60 -6.48 10.91 -3.28
CA LEU A 60 -5.55 10.36 -2.29
C LEU A 60 -6.30 9.51 -1.25
N ILE A 61 -7.47 9.95 -0.82
CA ILE A 61 -8.32 9.17 0.11
C ILE A 61 -8.78 7.87 -0.55
N GLU A 62 -9.22 7.91 -1.81
CA GLU A 62 -9.58 6.72 -2.58
C GLU A 62 -8.40 5.76 -2.68
N LEU A 63 -7.20 6.27 -2.98
CA LEU A 63 -5.98 5.46 -3.05
C LEU A 63 -5.70 4.77 -1.72
N LEU A 64 -5.79 5.49 -0.60
CA LEU A 64 -5.52 4.94 0.73
C LEU A 64 -6.56 3.89 1.14
N LYS A 65 -7.84 4.09 0.81
CA LYS A 65 -8.90 3.09 0.99
C LYS A 65 -8.65 1.84 0.14
N TYR A 66 -8.24 2.01 -1.11
CA TYR A 66 -7.88 0.91 -1.99
C TYR A 66 -6.63 0.14 -1.49
N MET A 67 -5.62 0.83 -0.96
CA MET A 67 -4.45 0.20 -0.36
C MET A 67 -4.81 -0.61 0.90
N GLN A 68 -5.84 -0.19 1.64
CA GLN A 68 -6.39 -0.99 2.74
C GLN A 68 -7.11 -2.24 2.25
N HIS A 69 -7.90 -2.10 1.17
CA HIS A 69 -8.74 -3.14 0.63
C HIS A 69 -8.68 -3.14 -0.91
N SER A 70 -7.73 -3.89 -1.47
CA SER A 70 -7.50 -3.95 -2.92
C SER A 70 -8.40 -5.00 -3.59
N THR A 71 -9.71 -4.72 -3.61
CA THR A 71 -10.75 -5.58 -4.20
C THR A 71 -11.44 -4.92 -5.40
N ASP A 72 -12.13 -5.72 -6.21
CA ASP A 72 -12.87 -5.24 -7.38
C ASP A 72 -13.96 -4.23 -6.96
N GLU A 73 -14.64 -4.46 -5.84
CA GLU A 73 -15.69 -3.56 -5.34
C GLU A 73 -15.14 -2.19 -4.95
N VAL A 74 -14.02 -2.17 -4.21
CA VAL A 74 -13.39 -0.91 -3.80
C VAL A 74 -12.82 -0.17 -5.00
N SER A 75 -12.18 -0.88 -5.94
CA SER A 75 -11.69 -0.28 -7.18
C SER A 75 -12.84 0.29 -8.04
N GLY A 76 -13.95 -0.45 -8.16
CA GLY A 76 -15.10 -0.04 -8.96
C GLY A 76 -15.85 1.17 -8.39
N ALA A 77 -15.76 1.38 -7.07
CA ALA A 77 -16.31 2.54 -6.38
C ALA A 77 -15.41 3.79 -6.42
N CYS A 78 -14.16 3.68 -6.89
CA CYS A 78 -13.26 4.83 -7.02
C CYS A 78 -13.59 5.63 -8.29
N GLU A 79 -13.59 6.95 -8.20
CA GLU A 79 -13.71 7.82 -9.38
C GLU A 79 -12.39 7.89 -10.16
N SER A 80 -11.25 7.68 -9.49
CA SER A 80 -9.96 7.72 -10.15
C SER A 80 -9.73 6.53 -11.09
N LYS A 81 -9.70 6.83 -12.39
CA LYS A 81 -9.27 5.89 -13.44
C LYS A 81 -7.86 5.34 -13.23
N ARG A 82 -6.98 6.09 -12.54
CA ARG A 82 -5.61 5.64 -12.25
C ARG A 82 -5.62 4.52 -11.22
N ILE A 83 -6.48 4.60 -10.21
CA ILE A 83 -6.65 3.55 -9.21
C ILE A 83 -7.25 2.29 -9.86
N GLN A 84 -8.25 2.46 -10.72
CA GLN A 84 -8.85 1.36 -11.47
C GLN A 84 -7.83 0.64 -12.38
N GLU A 85 -7.01 1.39 -13.11
CA GLU A 85 -5.94 0.84 -13.94
C GLU A 85 -4.86 0.14 -13.09
N MET A 86 -4.52 0.70 -11.93
CA MET A 86 -3.62 0.05 -10.98
C MET A 86 -4.21 -1.29 -10.51
N HIS A 87 -5.50 -1.34 -10.16
CA HIS A 87 -6.16 -2.57 -9.74
C HIS A 87 -6.13 -3.65 -10.83
N ARG A 88 -6.41 -3.27 -12.07
CA ARG A 88 -6.31 -4.17 -13.23
C ARG A 88 -4.94 -4.85 -13.30
N ARG A 89 -3.86 -4.10 -13.09
CA ARG A 89 -2.49 -4.64 -13.09
C ARG A 89 -2.23 -5.56 -11.90
N VAL A 90 -2.72 -5.21 -10.70
CA VAL A 90 -2.62 -6.07 -9.51
C VAL A 90 -3.34 -7.41 -9.74
N CYS A 91 -4.54 -7.39 -10.33
CA CYS A 91 -5.28 -8.60 -10.65
C CYS A 91 -4.55 -9.48 -11.68
N GLN A 92 -3.91 -8.88 -12.68
CA GLN A 92 -3.07 -9.63 -13.63
C GLN A 92 -1.91 -10.34 -12.94
N ILE A 93 -1.18 -9.66 -12.07
CA ILE A 93 -0.06 -10.25 -11.32
C ILE A 93 -0.55 -11.41 -10.44
N ARG A 94 -1.63 -11.20 -9.69
CA ARG A 94 -2.24 -12.23 -8.84
C ARG A 94 -2.73 -13.45 -9.63
N ALA A 95 -3.22 -13.25 -10.86
CA ALA A 95 -3.64 -14.34 -11.72
C ALA A 95 -2.45 -15.18 -12.21
N SER A 96 -1.32 -14.53 -12.55
CA SER A 96 -0.08 -15.21 -12.92
C SER A 96 0.46 -16.07 -11.78
N GLU A 97 0.61 -15.50 -10.57
CA GLU A 97 1.08 -16.24 -9.39
C GLU A 97 0.19 -17.44 -9.06
N LYS A 98 -1.14 -17.26 -9.10
CA LYS A 98 -2.09 -18.37 -8.89
C LYS A 98 -1.95 -19.47 -9.93
N THR A 99 -1.64 -19.11 -11.17
CA THR A 99 -1.42 -20.09 -12.26
C THR A 99 -0.17 -20.91 -12.00
N GLU A 100 0.91 -20.28 -11.57
CA GLU A 100 2.17 -20.96 -11.23
C GLU A 100 2.01 -21.93 -10.04
N VAL A 101 1.31 -21.50 -8.98
CA VAL A 101 1.03 -22.37 -7.82
C VAL A 101 0.18 -23.58 -8.22
N LYS A 102 -0.89 -23.36 -8.99
CA LYS A 102 -1.75 -24.47 -9.48
C LYS A 102 -0.97 -25.45 -10.33
N TYR A 103 -0.08 -24.96 -11.19
CA TYR A 103 0.78 -25.80 -12.02
C TYR A 103 1.64 -26.74 -11.17
N MET A 104 2.30 -26.20 -10.13
CA MET A 104 3.13 -26.99 -9.22
C MET A 104 2.32 -28.05 -8.47
N GLN A 105 1.14 -27.70 -7.94
CA GLN A 105 0.24 -28.64 -7.26
C GLN A 105 -0.21 -29.79 -8.18
N THR A 106 -0.66 -29.47 -9.40
CA THR A 106 -1.07 -30.50 -10.37
C THR A 106 0.10 -31.40 -10.78
N TRP A 107 1.32 -30.87 -10.84
CA TRP A 107 2.52 -31.66 -11.14
C TRP A 107 2.84 -32.64 -9.99
N GLU A 108 2.77 -32.18 -8.74
CA GLU A 108 2.94 -33.03 -7.56
C GLU A 108 1.89 -34.17 -7.51
N GLU A 109 0.61 -33.86 -7.74
CA GLU A 109 -0.48 -34.86 -7.77
C GLU A 109 -0.23 -35.95 -8.82
N LYS A 110 0.27 -35.59 -10.01
CA LYS A 110 0.61 -36.57 -11.06
C LYS A 110 1.71 -37.51 -10.63
N ILE A 111 2.79 -36.99 -10.03
CA ILE A 111 3.91 -37.81 -9.53
C ILE A 111 3.43 -38.77 -8.43
N GLN A 112 2.56 -38.32 -7.53
CA GLN A 112 2.01 -39.18 -6.48
C GLN A 112 1.13 -40.29 -7.05
N ASN A 113 0.29 -39.98 -8.03
CA ASN A 113 -0.57 -40.96 -8.69
C ASN A 113 0.25 -42.00 -9.49
N GLU A 114 1.32 -41.59 -10.17
CA GLU A 114 2.23 -42.51 -10.87
C GLU A 114 2.89 -43.48 -9.89
N LYS A 115 3.42 -42.97 -8.76
CA LYS A 115 4.01 -43.81 -7.71
C LYS A 115 3.00 -44.77 -7.06
N ALA A 116 1.75 -44.34 -6.90
CA ALA A 116 0.69 -45.18 -6.33
C ALA A 116 0.21 -46.27 -7.31
N ALA A 117 0.39 -46.09 -8.62
CA ALA A 117 0.02 -47.07 -9.63
C ALA A 117 1.11 -48.15 -9.87
N GLU A 118 2.33 -47.91 -9.39
CA GLU A 118 3.48 -48.82 -9.52
C GLU A 118 3.67 -49.76 -8.30
N GLY A 119 2.88 -49.60 -7.24
CA GLY A 119 2.90 -50.44 -6.03
C GLY A 119 1.70 -51.36 -5.91
#